data_AF-A0AA88USQ8-F1
#
_entry.id   AF-A0AA88USQ8-F1
#
_cell.length_a   1.000
_cell.length_b   1.000
_cell.length_c   1.000
_cell.angle_alpha   90.00
_cell.angle_beta   90.00
_cell.angle_gamma   90.00
#
_symmetry.space_group_name_H-M   'P 1'
#
loop_
_entity.id
_entity.type
_entity.pdbx_description
1 polymer ?
#
loop_
_entity_poly.entity_id
_entity_poly.type
_entity_poly.pdbx_seq_one_letter_code
_entity_poly.pdbx_strand_id
1 'polypeptide(L)'
;MTLNQTGKHARYVLPKGGSQWAAMYTSPSVCEEYGKCGPNGICRIDRMPMCECVQGFVPRSQSQWDVLDWSSGCVRKARLGCQKGEGFVRLRDLKLPDLLNFSLSKGMNIAQCREECLKNCSCTAFGNSDFRTGGGGCLLWVGDLIDIPEFSESSGNQDFYLRVPSSELGLKKKRRRLELMIVVISTVSGIVVFSFLIWGIVQRKKKREVLSVNPLSSRGTG
;
A
#
# COMPACT_ATOMS: atom_id res chain seq x y z
N MET A 1 -33.49 1.21 -0.10
CA MET A 1 -32.44 0.20 -0.39
C MET A 1 -33.15 -1.08 -0.77
N THR A 2 -32.63 -1.83 -1.73
CA THR A 2 -33.27 -3.06 -2.23
C THR A 2 -32.22 -4.11 -2.52
N LEU A 3 -32.54 -5.39 -2.29
CA LEU A 3 -31.81 -6.51 -2.87
C LEU A 3 -32.47 -6.87 -4.20
N ASN A 4 -31.72 -6.84 -5.30
CA ASN A 4 -32.26 -7.17 -6.60
C ASN A 4 -32.25 -8.69 -6.85
N GLN A 5 -32.90 -9.13 -7.92
CA GLN A 5 -33.00 -10.54 -8.33
C GLN A 5 -31.66 -11.21 -8.70
N THR A 6 -30.58 -10.43 -8.89
CA THR A 6 -29.22 -10.95 -9.07
C THR A 6 -28.43 -11.06 -7.76
N GLY A 7 -29.07 -10.82 -6.60
CA GLY A 7 -28.42 -10.87 -5.29
C GLY A 7 -27.55 -9.65 -4.98
N LYS A 8 -27.69 -8.55 -5.71
CA LYS A 8 -26.94 -7.30 -5.47
C LYS A 8 -27.76 -6.32 -4.64
N HIS A 9 -27.12 -5.78 -3.61
CA HIS A 9 -27.67 -4.71 -2.80
C HIS A 9 -27.52 -3.38 -3.55
N ALA A 10 -28.61 -2.66 -3.76
CA ALA A 10 -28.60 -1.37 -4.43
C ALA A 10 -29.33 -0.30 -3.61
N ARG A 11 -28.74 0.90 -3.59
CA ARG A 11 -29.41 2.10 -3.10
C ARG A 11 -29.94 2.87 -4.28
N TYR A 12 -31.27 2.94 -4.39
CA TYR A 12 -31.94 3.79 -5.36
C TYR A 12 -32.33 5.13 -4.72
N VAL A 13 -32.24 6.19 -5.51
CA VAL A 13 -32.69 7.54 -5.17
C VAL A 13 -33.63 8.03 -6.28
N LEU A 14 -34.71 8.72 -5.91
CA LEU A 14 -35.60 9.35 -6.88
C LEU A 14 -35.15 10.80 -7.05
N PRO A 15 -34.59 11.19 -8.22
CA PRO A 15 -34.17 12.57 -8.44
C PRO A 15 -35.37 13.52 -8.44
N LYS A 16 -35.17 14.75 -7.95
CA LYS A 16 -36.23 15.77 -7.94
C LYS A 16 -36.67 16.08 -9.38
N GLY A 17 -37.96 15.95 -9.67
CA GLY A 17 -38.53 16.13 -11.01
C GLY A 17 -38.37 14.92 -11.94
N GLY A 18 -37.80 13.81 -11.46
CA GLY A 18 -37.78 12.54 -12.17
C GLY A 18 -38.97 11.66 -11.84
N SER A 19 -39.36 10.80 -12.78
CA SER A 19 -40.36 9.74 -12.58
C SER A 19 -39.73 8.35 -12.41
N GLN A 20 -38.41 8.24 -12.50
CA GLN A 20 -37.67 6.98 -12.41
C GLN A 20 -36.62 7.00 -11.31
N TRP A 21 -36.50 5.86 -10.62
CA TRP A 21 -35.47 5.62 -9.62
C TRP A 21 -34.10 5.46 -10.28
N ALA A 22 -33.12 6.25 -9.83
CA ALA A 22 -31.73 6.12 -10.24
C ALA A 22 -30.94 5.30 -9.21
N ALA A 23 -30.12 4.36 -9.66
CA ALA A 23 -29.21 3.64 -8.78
C ALA A 23 -28.06 4.58 -8.35
N MET A 24 -27.96 4.87 -7.06
CA MET A 24 -26.88 5.65 -6.48
C MET A 24 -25.61 4.80 -6.31
N TYR A 25 -25.74 3.57 -5.81
CA TYR A 25 -24.66 2.58 -5.79
C TYR A 25 -25.21 1.16 -5.73
N THR A 26 -24.39 0.19 -6.15
CA THR A 26 -24.67 -1.25 -6.09
C THR A 26 -23.47 -1.98 -5.48
N SER A 27 -23.74 -3.01 -4.69
CA SER A 27 -22.77 -3.84 -3.96
C SER A 27 -23.18 -5.32 -4.07
N PRO A 28 -22.24 -6.28 -4.10
CA PRO A 28 -20.80 -6.08 -4.05
C PRO A 28 -20.22 -5.52 -5.36
N SER A 29 -19.24 -4.61 -5.23
CA SER A 29 -18.21 -4.38 -6.25
C SER A 29 -17.23 -5.55 -6.33
N VAL A 30 -16.29 -5.55 -7.29
CA VAL A 30 -15.40 -6.71 -7.52
C VAL A 30 -14.57 -7.07 -6.28
N CYS A 31 -14.07 -6.09 -5.53
CA CYS A 31 -13.33 -6.33 -4.29
C CYS A 31 -14.23 -6.51 -3.05
N GLU A 32 -15.53 -6.27 -3.17
CA GLU A 32 -16.52 -6.61 -2.13
C GLU A 32 -17.04 -8.04 -2.28
N GLU A 33 -16.68 -8.75 -3.35
CA GLU A 33 -16.88 -10.19 -3.46
C GLU A 33 -16.04 -10.89 -2.39
N TYR A 34 -16.71 -11.65 -1.52
CA TYR A 34 -16.06 -12.32 -0.40
C TYR A 34 -14.90 -13.21 -0.86
N GLY A 35 -13.72 -12.99 -0.28
CA GLY A 35 -12.55 -13.81 -0.55
C GLY A 35 -11.96 -13.65 -1.96
N LYS A 36 -12.23 -12.52 -2.65
CA LYS A 36 -11.79 -12.29 -4.04
C LYS A 36 -10.32 -12.62 -4.34
N CYS A 37 -9.43 -12.27 -3.42
CA CYS A 37 -7.98 -12.48 -3.55
C CYS A 37 -7.44 -13.71 -2.81
N GLY A 38 -8.33 -14.59 -2.35
CA GLY A 38 -7.98 -15.77 -1.57
C GLY A 38 -7.35 -15.45 -0.20
N PRO A 39 -6.86 -16.49 0.50
CA PRO A 39 -6.20 -16.34 1.80
C PRO A 39 -4.95 -15.45 1.75
N ASN A 40 -4.78 -14.57 2.73
CA ASN A 40 -3.66 -13.64 2.88
C ASN A 40 -3.43 -12.71 1.65
N GLY A 41 -4.46 -12.51 0.83
CA GLY A 41 -4.47 -11.57 -0.29
C GLY A 41 -5.22 -10.28 0.04
N ILE A 42 -4.73 -9.16 -0.49
CA ILE A 42 -5.37 -7.84 -0.41
C ILE A 42 -5.98 -7.52 -1.78
N CYS A 43 -7.24 -7.07 -1.80
CA CYS A 43 -7.91 -6.64 -3.02
C CYS A 43 -7.84 -5.12 -3.18
N ARG A 44 -7.35 -4.66 -4.34
CA ARG A 44 -7.21 -3.24 -4.67
C ARG A 44 -7.79 -3.00 -6.06
N ILE A 45 -9.00 -2.43 -6.10
CA ILE A 45 -9.76 -2.31 -7.36
C ILE A 45 -9.04 -1.44 -8.41
N ASP A 46 -8.25 -0.46 -7.95
CA ASP A 46 -7.53 0.50 -8.80
C ASP A 46 -6.06 0.09 -9.11
N ARG A 47 -5.68 -1.17 -8.83
CA ARG A 47 -4.32 -1.68 -9.06
C ARG A 47 -4.32 -2.80 -10.09
N MET A 48 -3.21 -2.93 -10.81
CA MET A 48 -2.92 -4.05 -11.70
C MET A 48 -1.57 -4.67 -11.29
N PRO A 49 -1.53 -5.94 -10.84
CA PRO A 49 -2.67 -6.83 -10.62
C PRO A 49 -3.59 -6.34 -9.48
N MET A 50 -4.87 -6.71 -9.54
CA MET A 50 -5.88 -6.31 -8.53
C MET A 50 -5.61 -6.93 -7.16
N CYS A 51 -5.05 -8.14 -7.13
CA CYS A 51 -4.72 -8.86 -5.92
C CYS A 51 -3.22 -8.87 -5.64
N GLU A 52 -2.86 -8.51 -4.42
CA GLU A 52 -1.48 -8.51 -3.92
C GLU A 52 -1.40 -9.29 -2.62
N CYS A 53 -0.29 -10.01 -2.40
CA CYS A 53 -0.07 -10.66 -1.11
C CYS A 53 0.18 -9.63 0.00
N VAL A 54 -0.34 -9.91 1.20
CA VAL A 54 0.03 -9.12 2.39
C VAL A 54 1.56 -9.14 2.59
N GLN A 55 2.11 -8.09 3.20
CA GLN A 55 3.57 -7.97 3.33
C GLN A 55 4.20 -9.21 4.01
N GLY A 56 5.27 -9.74 3.41
CA GLY A 56 5.98 -10.92 3.91
C GLY A 56 5.38 -12.25 3.45
N PHE A 57 4.39 -12.21 2.56
CA PHE A 57 3.79 -13.37 1.92
C PHE A 57 4.09 -13.37 0.41
N VAL A 58 3.97 -14.55 -0.19
CA VAL A 58 4.16 -14.80 -1.62
C VAL A 58 3.01 -15.66 -2.15
N PRO A 59 2.71 -15.64 -3.45
CA PRO A 59 1.68 -16.49 -4.04
C PRO A 59 1.90 -17.96 -3.67
N ARG A 60 0.83 -18.65 -3.28
CA ARG A 60 0.91 -20.11 -3.03
C ARG A 60 1.28 -20.86 -4.30
N SER A 61 0.75 -20.42 -5.43
CA SER A 61 1.05 -20.95 -6.76
C SER A 61 1.33 -19.78 -7.72
N GLN A 62 2.60 -19.63 -8.12
CA GLN A 62 2.98 -18.54 -9.03
C GLN A 62 2.32 -18.70 -10.40
N SER A 63 2.20 -19.93 -10.90
CA SER A 63 1.57 -20.20 -12.20
C SER A 63 0.09 -19.82 -12.24
N GLN A 64 -0.65 -19.97 -11.13
CA GLN A 64 -2.04 -19.48 -11.03
C GLN A 64 -2.06 -17.95 -10.94
N TRP A 65 -1.16 -17.37 -10.14
CA TRP A 65 -1.05 -15.93 -9.96
C TRP A 65 -0.76 -15.18 -11.28
N ASP A 66 0.09 -15.77 -12.13
CA ASP A 66 0.51 -15.22 -13.43
C ASP A 66 -0.65 -15.19 -14.45
N VAL A 67 -1.64 -16.07 -14.29
CA VAL A 67 -2.87 -16.09 -15.11
C VAL A 67 -4.06 -15.42 -14.42
N LEU A 68 -3.79 -14.60 -13.39
CA LEU A 68 -4.79 -13.85 -12.61
C LEU A 68 -5.77 -14.75 -11.83
N ASP A 69 -5.38 -15.99 -11.53
CA ASP A 69 -6.09 -16.86 -10.59
C ASP A 69 -5.46 -16.72 -9.19
N TRP A 70 -6.16 -16.00 -8.32
CA TRP A 70 -5.73 -15.73 -6.95
C TRP A 70 -6.39 -16.64 -5.91
N SER A 71 -7.17 -17.65 -6.35
CA SER A 71 -7.99 -18.49 -5.47
C SER A 71 -7.19 -19.22 -4.39
N SER A 72 -5.98 -19.66 -4.73
CA SER A 72 -5.04 -20.31 -3.79
C SER A 72 -4.45 -19.36 -2.74
N GLY A 73 -4.59 -18.04 -2.94
CA GLY A 73 -4.07 -17.01 -2.06
C GLY A 73 -2.55 -17.04 -1.92
N CYS A 74 -2.09 -16.55 -0.77
CA CYS A 74 -0.71 -16.35 -0.44
C CYS A 74 -0.29 -17.15 0.80
N VAL A 75 1.00 -17.49 0.86
CA VAL A 75 1.65 -18.17 1.98
C VAL A 75 2.81 -17.34 2.51
N ARG A 76 3.15 -17.50 3.78
CA ARG A 76 4.28 -16.79 4.38
C ARG A 76 5.57 -17.12 3.64
N LYS A 77 6.33 -16.07 3.29
CA LYS A 77 7.66 -16.21 2.67
C LYS A 77 8.68 -16.83 3.62
N ALA A 78 8.59 -16.50 4.91
CA ALA A 78 9.47 -16.98 5.95
C ALA A 78 8.66 -17.51 7.13
N ARG A 79 9.11 -18.62 7.71
CA ARG A 79 8.49 -19.20 8.91
C ARG A 79 8.68 -18.27 10.10
N LEU A 80 7.67 -18.25 10.97
CA LEU A 80 7.72 -17.61 12.27
C LEU A 80 8.46 -18.53 13.25
N GLY A 81 9.35 -17.97 14.05
CA GLY A 81 10.15 -18.70 15.04
C GLY A 81 9.44 -18.87 16.39
N CYS A 82 8.27 -18.25 16.54
CA CYS A 82 7.52 -18.02 17.77
C CYS A 82 8.38 -17.35 18.86
N GLN A 83 8.02 -16.11 19.21
CA GLN A 83 8.57 -15.28 20.31
C GLN A 83 9.96 -14.67 20.10
N LYS A 84 10.92 -15.35 19.45
CA LYS A 84 12.27 -14.76 19.25
C LYS A 84 12.32 -13.77 18.08
N GLY A 85 12.40 -12.48 18.42
CA GLY A 85 12.68 -11.38 17.50
C GLY A 85 11.51 -11.00 16.58
N GLU A 86 10.36 -11.64 16.71
CA GLU A 86 9.17 -11.31 15.94
C GLU A 86 8.61 -9.94 16.33
N GLY A 87 7.81 -9.39 15.45
CA GLY A 87 7.11 -8.15 15.73
C GLY A 87 5.92 -7.99 14.83
N PHE A 88 5.50 -6.74 14.67
CA PHE A 88 4.29 -6.43 13.95
C PHE A 88 4.47 -5.27 13.00
N VAL A 89 3.85 -5.38 11.83
CA VAL A 89 3.70 -4.30 10.87
C VAL A 89 2.27 -3.82 10.91
N ARG A 90 2.10 -2.51 11.10
CA ARG A 90 0.79 -1.84 11.00
C ARG A 90 0.35 -1.81 9.54
N LEU A 91 -0.83 -2.35 9.29
CA LEU A 91 -1.57 -2.28 8.03
C LEU A 91 -2.69 -1.25 8.20
N ARG A 92 -2.83 -0.37 7.22
CA ARG A 92 -3.76 0.76 7.21
C ARG A 92 -4.55 0.77 5.93
N ASP A 93 -5.67 1.50 5.93
CA ASP A 93 -6.51 1.74 4.75
C ASP A 93 -7.06 0.44 4.13
N LEU A 94 -7.18 -0.60 4.97
CA LEU A 94 -7.73 -1.90 4.63
C LEU A 94 -8.94 -2.18 5.51
N LYS A 95 -9.93 -2.87 4.97
CA LYS A 95 -10.95 -3.55 5.77
C LYS A 95 -10.28 -4.58 6.67
N LEU A 96 -10.79 -4.72 7.89
CA LEU A 96 -10.36 -5.81 8.76
C LEU A 96 -10.66 -7.15 8.07
N PRO A 97 -9.79 -8.16 8.25
CA PRO A 97 -10.08 -9.51 7.79
C PRO A 97 -11.40 -10.01 8.37
N ASP A 98 -11.98 -11.01 7.72
CA ASP A 98 -13.16 -11.67 8.23
C ASP A 98 -13.00 -12.16 9.68
N LEU A 99 -14.14 -12.34 10.33
CA LEU A 99 -14.23 -12.74 11.72
C LEU A 99 -14.65 -14.21 11.81
N LEU A 100 -14.03 -15.08 11.01
CA LEU A 100 -14.25 -16.53 11.10
C LEU A 100 -13.29 -17.20 12.08
N ASN A 101 -12.00 -16.87 11.99
CA ASN A 101 -10.95 -17.44 12.84
C ASN A 101 -10.33 -16.37 13.73
N PHE A 102 -11.11 -15.91 14.71
CA PHE A 102 -10.71 -14.80 15.59
C PHE A 102 -11.10 -15.02 17.05
N SER A 103 -10.47 -14.26 17.94
CA SER A 103 -10.91 -14.09 19.34
C SER A 103 -11.10 -12.62 19.67
N LEU A 104 -12.16 -12.31 20.42
CA LEU A 104 -12.50 -10.96 20.85
C LEU A 104 -12.38 -10.80 22.36
N SER A 105 -11.69 -9.76 22.80
CA SER A 105 -11.63 -9.37 24.22
C SER A 105 -11.83 -7.87 24.36
N LYS A 106 -12.96 -7.44 24.94
CA LYS A 106 -13.30 -6.01 25.08
C LYS A 106 -12.49 -5.29 26.16
N GLY A 107 -12.02 -6.02 27.17
CA GLY A 107 -11.29 -5.44 28.31
C GLY A 107 -9.80 -5.19 28.06
N MET A 108 -9.25 -5.72 26.97
CA MET A 108 -7.84 -5.55 26.63
C MET A 108 -7.62 -4.26 25.85
N ASN A 109 -6.52 -3.57 26.16
CA ASN A 109 -6.01 -2.51 25.30
C ASN A 109 -5.10 -3.08 24.19
N ILE A 110 -4.72 -2.24 23.23
CA ILE A 110 -3.92 -2.65 22.07
C ILE A 110 -2.52 -3.18 22.45
N ALA A 111 -1.93 -2.72 23.55
CA ALA A 111 -0.63 -3.20 24.02
C ALA A 111 -0.73 -4.61 24.62
N GLN A 112 -1.78 -4.85 25.43
CA GLN A 112 -2.09 -6.20 25.92
C GLN A 112 -2.43 -7.14 24.77
N CYS A 113 -3.16 -6.66 23.76
CA CYS A 113 -3.47 -7.42 22.55
C CYS A 113 -2.21 -7.88 21.80
N ARG A 114 -1.21 -6.98 21.71
CA ARG A 114 0.10 -7.29 21.14
C ARG A 114 0.82 -8.40 21.91
N GLU A 115 0.87 -8.30 23.23
CA GLU A 115 1.51 -9.30 24.09
C GLU A 115 0.81 -10.66 23.99
N GLU A 116 -0.51 -10.66 23.98
CA GLU A 116 -1.31 -11.88 23.88
C GLU A 116 -1.10 -12.58 22.54
N CYS A 117 -1.05 -11.82 21.44
CA CYS A 117 -0.70 -12.36 20.14
C CYS A 117 0.71 -12.96 20.13
N LEU A 118 1.71 -12.33 20.77
CA LEU A 118 3.07 -12.87 20.83
C LEU A 118 3.16 -14.21 21.57
N LYS A 119 2.38 -14.37 22.65
CA LYS A 119 2.30 -15.62 23.42
C LYS A 119 1.67 -16.76 22.63
N ASN A 120 0.67 -16.46 21.80
CA ASN A 120 -0.01 -17.44 20.95
C ASN A 120 0.73 -17.63 19.62
N CYS A 121 1.48 -18.73 19.44
CA CYS A 121 2.24 -18.99 18.20
C CYS A 121 1.38 -19.06 16.93
N SER A 122 0.08 -19.33 17.06
CA SER A 122 -0.86 -19.40 15.92
C SER A 122 -1.47 -18.04 15.57
N CYS A 123 -1.26 -17.01 16.39
CA CYS A 123 -1.76 -15.67 16.12
C CYS A 123 -1.04 -15.07 14.89
N THR A 124 -1.84 -14.66 13.91
CA THR A 124 -1.36 -14.07 12.64
C THR A 124 -1.41 -12.55 12.68
N ALA A 125 -2.44 -11.96 13.27
CA ALA A 125 -2.62 -10.52 13.36
C ALA A 125 -3.45 -10.11 14.57
N PHE A 126 -3.40 -8.82 14.92
CA PHE A 126 -4.28 -8.27 15.94
C PHE A 126 -4.73 -6.84 15.62
N GLY A 127 -5.78 -6.36 16.29
CA GLY A 127 -6.30 -5.02 16.09
C GLY A 127 -7.23 -4.62 17.23
N ASN A 128 -7.67 -3.36 17.23
CA ASN A 128 -8.73 -2.95 18.16
C ASN A 128 -10.05 -3.68 17.82
N SER A 129 -11.03 -3.66 18.72
CA SER A 129 -12.39 -4.10 18.38
C SER A 129 -13.38 -2.94 18.28
N ASP A 130 -13.07 -1.82 18.93
CA ASP A 130 -13.86 -0.60 18.93
C ASP A 130 -13.13 0.50 18.13
N PHE A 131 -13.86 1.12 17.20
CA PHE A 131 -13.41 2.18 16.30
C PHE A 131 -13.55 3.59 16.90
N ARG A 132 -14.19 3.73 18.07
CA ARG A 132 -14.37 5.02 18.75
C ARG A 132 -13.03 5.60 19.22
N THR A 133 -12.96 6.94 19.30
CA THR A 133 -11.81 7.69 19.82
C THR A 133 -11.43 7.18 21.21
N GLY A 134 -10.21 6.65 21.34
CA GLY A 134 -9.73 5.98 22.55
C GLY A 134 -9.48 4.48 22.37
N GLY A 135 -10.03 3.86 21.31
CA GLY A 135 -9.68 2.52 20.81
C GLY A 135 -9.67 1.42 21.87
N GLY A 136 -10.75 0.66 21.96
CA GLY A 136 -10.95 -0.36 23.00
C GLY A 136 -11.01 -1.78 22.45
N GLY A 137 -10.67 -2.73 23.33
CA GLY A 137 -10.73 -4.15 23.05
C GLY A 137 -9.70 -4.64 22.03
N CYS A 138 -9.73 -5.94 21.82
CA CYS A 138 -8.72 -6.70 21.11
C CYS A 138 -9.39 -7.73 20.21
N LEU A 139 -9.07 -7.68 18.93
CA LEU A 139 -9.30 -8.75 17.96
C LEU A 139 -7.96 -9.44 17.72
N LEU A 140 -7.91 -10.76 17.89
CA LEU A 140 -6.77 -11.59 17.48
C LEU A 140 -7.24 -12.52 16.37
N TRP A 141 -6.53 -12.53 15.25
CA TRP A 141 -6.77 -13.46 14.16
C TRP A 141 -5.79 -14.63 14.24
N VAL A 142 -6.31 -15.83 13.98
CA VAL A 142 -5.54 -17.09 13.97
C VAL A 142 -5.63 -17.72 12.58
N GLY A 143 -4.50 -18.15 12.04
CA GLY A 143 -4.46 -18.78 10.72
C GLY A 143 -4.45 -17.77 9.58
N ASP A 144 -5.09 -18.11 8.46
CA ASP A 144 -5.09 -17.26 7.27
C ASP A 144 -6.06 -16.08 7.43
N LEU A 145 -5.66 -14.91 6.92
CA LEU A 145 -6.50 -13.72 6.88
C LEU A 145 -7.29 -13.68 5.57
N ILE A 146 -8.61 -13.54 5.62
CA ILE A 146 -9.46 -13.60 4.42
C ILE A 146 -10.27 -12.29 4.30
N ASP A 147 -10.66 -11.94 3.07
CA ASP A 147 -11.57 -10.83 2.78
C ASP A 147 -11.03 -9.44 3.15
N ILE A 148 -9.86 -9.07 2.59
CA ILE A 148 -9.13 -7.82 2.89
C ILE A 148 -9.12 -6.86 1.68
N PRO A 149 -10.23 -6.18 1.35
CA PRO A 149 -10.21 -5.09 0.39
C PRO A 149 -9.55 -3.82 0.96
N GLU A 150 -8.90 -3.06 0.09
CA GLU A 150 -8.54 -1.66 0.33
C GLU A 150 -9.81 -0.79 0.35
N PHE A 151 -9.88 0.13 1.32
CA PHE A 151 -10.95 1.14 1.34
C PHE A 151 -10.67 2.20 0.27
N SER A 152 -11.65 2.48 -0.59
CA SER A 152 -11.56 3.56 -1.57
C SER A 152 -11.92 4.93 -0.99
N GLU A 153 -12.67 4.99 0.12
CA GLU A 153 -13.07 6.26 0.73
C GLU A 153 -13.10 6.21 2.27
N SER A 154 -12.68 7.33 2.85
CA SER A 154 -12.37 7.67 4.25
C SER A 154 -13.53 7.52 5.24
N SER A 155 -14.04 6.30 5.41
CA SER A 155 -14.98 5.95 6.47
C SER A 155 -14.56 4.65 7.16
N GLY A 156 -14.02 4.79 8.38
CA GLY A 156 -13.81 3.66 9.29
C GLY A 156 -12.49 2.89 9.14
N ASN A 157 -11.41 3.54 8.69
CA ASN A 157 -10.08 2.90 8.61
C ASN A 157 -9.68 2.38 9.99
N GLN A 158 -9.72 1.05 10.15
CA GLN A 158 -9.25 0.41 11.35
C GLN A 158 -7.96 -0.33 11.07
N ASP A 159 -6.91 0.10 11.74
CA ASP A 159 -5.62 -0.54 11.59
C ASP A 159 -5.62 -1.89 12.29
N PHE A 160 -4.95 -2.83 11.64
CA PHE A 160 -4.54 -4.08 12.25
C PHE A 160 -3.05 -4.30 12.04
N TYR A 161 -2.50 -5.20 12.84
CA TYR A 161 -1.08 -5.39 13.03
C TYR A 161 -0.75 -6.82 12.66
N LEU A 162 -0.10 -7.00 11.51
CA LEU A 162 0.31 -8.30 11.01
C LEU A 162 1.58 -8.76 11.72
N ARG A 163 1.58 -9.99 12.25
CA ARG A 163 2.76 -10.61 12.84
C ARG A 163 3.74 -11.01 11.75
N VAL A 164 5.01 -10.59 11.91
CA VAL A 164 6.07 -10.82 10.95
C VAL A 164 7.39 -11.21 11.64
N PRO A 165 8.29 -11.94 10.95
CA PRO A 165 9.62 -12.23 11.49
C PRO A 165 10.49 -10.96 11.57
N SER A 166 11.58 -11.01 12.35
CA SER A 166 12.50 -9.87 12.54
C SER A 166 13.03 -9.28 11.23
N SER A 167 13.26 -10.13 10.23
CA SER A 167 13.78 -9.74 8.92
C SER A 167 12.88 -8.74 8.20
N GLU A 168 11.57 -8.78 8.44
CA GLU A 168 10.57 -7.94 7.79
C GLU A 168 10.40 -6.57 8.48
N LEU A 169 10.73 -6.46 9.77
CA LEU A 169 10.59 -5.23 10.55
C LEU A 169 11.53 -4.11 10.06
N GLY A 170 12.68 -4.46 9.49
CA GLY A 170 13.70 -3.52 8.99
C GLY A 170 13.52 -3.08 7.52
N LEU A 171 12.69 -3.77 6.74
CA LEU A 171 12.63 -3.56 5.28
C LEU A 171 12.04 -2.19 4.91
N LYS A 172 11.01 -1.71 5.63
CA LYS A 172 10.44 -0.36 5.38
C LYS A 172 11.48 0.74 5.59
N LYS A 173 12.29 0.64 6.65
CA LYS A 173 13.36 1.61 6.93
C LYS A 173 14.46 1.57 5.87
N LYS A 174 14.83 0.37 5.41
CA LYS A 174 15.82 0.19 4.34
C LYS A 174 15.34 0.75 3.00
N ARG A 175 14.09 0.45 2.60
CA ARG A 175 13.49 0.96 1.37
C ARG A 175 13.41 2.50 1.37
N ARG A 176 12.90 3.11 2.44
CA ARG A 176 12.82 4.57 2.57
C ARG A 176 14.22 5.23 2.51
N ARG A 177 15.23 4.62 3.13
CA ARG A 177 16.62 5.10 3.03
C ARG A 177 17.14 5.02 1.59
N LEU A 178 16.85 3.93 0.88
CA LEU A 178 17.25 3.77 -0.52
C LEU A 178 16.56 4.80 -1.43
N GLU A 179 15.25 5.00 -1.27
CA GLU A 179 14.50 6.03 -2.02
C GLU A 179 15.04 7.44 -1.76
N LEU A 180 15.30 7.79 -0.50
CA LEU A 180 15.93 9.08 -0.15
C LEU A 180 17.32 9.23 -0.79
N MET A 181 18.15 8.18 -0.78
CA MET A 181 19.46 8.21 -1.42
C MET A 181 19.35 8.40 -2.93
N ILE A 182 18.40 7.73 -3.61
CA ILE A 182 18.16 7.89 -5.05
C ILE A 182 17.75 9.34 -5.37
N VAL A 183 16.82 9.91 -4.61
CA VAL A 183 16.39 11.30 -4.79
C VAL A 183 17.55 12.28 -4.61
N VAL A 184 18.37 12.10 -3.56
CA VAL A 184 19.54 12.95 -3.31
C VAL A 184 20.59 12.85 -4.41
N ILE A 185 20.89 11.63 -4.89
CA ILE A 185 21.87 11.43 -5.97
C ILE A 185 21.36 12.08 -7.27
N SER A 186 20.09 11.90 -7.60
CA SER A 186 19.48 12.48 -8.81
C SER A 186 19.49 14.01 -8.79
N THR A 187 19.20 14.64 -7.64
CA THR A 187 19.19 16.10 -7.53
C THR A 187 20.60 16.69 -7.62
N VAL A 188 21.57 16.08 -6.93
CA VAL A 188 22.97 16.52 -6.97
C VAL A 188 23.55 16.40 -8.38
N SER A 189 23.31 15.27 -9.07
CA SER A 189 23.76 15.07 -10.45
C SER A 189 23.15 16.10 -11.41
N GLY A 190 21.84 16.39 -11.27
CA GLY A 190 21.17 17.40 -12.07
C GLY A 190 21.77 18.81 -11.91
N ILE A 191 22.06 19.22 -10.66
CA ILE A 191 22.70 20.52 -10.38
C ILE A 191 24.06 20.63 -11.06
N VAL A 192 24.90 19.60 -10.92
CA VAL A 192 26.26 19.59 -11.48
C VAL A 192 26.22 19.73 -13.00
N VAL A 193 25.37 18.95 -13.68
CA VAL A 193 25.22 19.03 -15.15
C VAL A 193 24.73 20.41 -15.56
N PHE A 194 23.75 20.97 -14.86
CA PHE A 194 23.20 22.29 -15.17
C PHE A 194 24.25 23.40 -15.00
N SER A 195 25.06 23.33 -13.94
CA SER A 195 26.19 24.24 -13.71
C SER A 195 27.23 24.17 -14.83
N PHE A 196 27.59 22.97 -15.30
CA PHE A 196 28.52 22.81 -16.42
C PHE A 196 27.95 23.35 -17.75
N LEU A 197 26.65 23.16 -18.00
CA LEU A 197 26.00 23.71 -19.19
C LEU A 197 25.98 25.24 -19.16
N ILE A 198 25.61 25.85 -18.03
CA ILE A 198 25.64 27.30 -17.84
C ILE A 198 27.07 27.80 -18.04
N TRP A 199 28.06 27.17 -17.42
CA TRP A 199 29.46 27.54 -17.56
C TRP A 199 29.91 27.47 -19.02
N GLY A 200 29.58 26.40 -19.75
CA GLY A 200 29.88 26.25 -21.17
C GLY A 200 29.23 27.34 -22.04
N ILE A 201 27.98 27.72 -21.76
CA ILE A 201 27.28 28.80 -22.47
C ILE A 201 27.96 30.14 -22.22
N VAL A 202 28.31 30.45 -20.96
CA VAL A 202 29.00 31.70 -20.60
C VAL A 202 30.36 31.80 -21.30
N GLN A 203 31.14 30.71 -21.33
CA GLN A 203 32.43 30.68 -22.03
C GLN A 203 32.28 30.90 -23.54
N ARG A 204 31.24 30.31 -24.16
CA ARG A 204 30.94 30.53 -25.58
C ARG A 204 30.53 31.98 -25.87
N LYS A 205 29.73 32.61 -25.00
CA LYS A 205 29.37 34.03 -25.12
C LYS A 205 30.60 34.94 -25.00
N LYS A 206 31.46 34.72 -23.99
CA LYS A 206 32.70 35.48 -23.80
C LYS A 206 33.63 35.38 -25.02
N LYS A 207 33.79 34.20 -25.61
CA LYS A 207 34.58 34.04 -26.85
C LYS A 207 33.97 34.79 -28.05
N ARG A 208 32.64 34.81 -28.19
CA ARG A 208 31.96 35.54 -29.28
C ARG A 208 32.08 37.06 -29.14
N GLU A 209 31.99 37.60 -27.93
CA GLU A 209 32.19 39.04 -27.70
C GLU A 209 33.64 39.48 -27.94
N VAL A 210 34.64 38.68 -27.54
CA VAL A 210 36.05 38.96 -27.87
C VAL A 210 36.30 38.91 -29.39
N LEU A 211 35.60 38.02 -30.11
CA LEU A 211 35.69 37.93 -31.58
C LEU A 211 34.97 39.10 -32.29
N SER A 212 33.89 39.64 -31.71
CA SER A 212 33.17 40.81 -32.27
C SER A 212 33.80 42.16 -31.91
N VAL A 213 34.64 42.23 -30.88
CA VAL A 213 35.39 43.45 -30.50
C VAL A 213 36.70 43.59 -31.30
N ASN A 214 37.22 42.51 -31.90
CA ASN A 214 38.40 42.54 -32.77
C ASN A 214 38.11 42.33 -34.28
N PRO A 215 37.25 43.12 -34.96
CA PRO A 215 37.28 43.19 -36.41
C PRO A 215 38.24 44.31 -36.83
N LEU A 216 39.35 43.94 -37.49
CA LEU A 216 40.37 44.78 -38.16
C LEU A 216 41.66 45.07 -37.35
N SER A 217 42.59 44.12 -37.42
CA SER A 217 43.99 44.46 -37.72
C SER A 217 44.62 43.34 -38.55
N SER A 218 44.39 43.39 -39.86
CA SER A 218 45.30 42.82 -40.85
C SER A 218 45.06 43.49 -42.20
N ARG A 219 45.61 44.69 -42.38
CA ARG A 219 45.83 45.25 -43.71
C ARG A 219 47.17 45.98 -43.72
N GLY A 220 48.16 45.30 -44.31
CA GLY A 220 49.27 45.91 -45.04
C GLY A 220 50.49 46.37 -44.24
N THR A 221 51.59 45.63 -44.38
CA THR A 221 52.92 46.22 -44.48
C THR A 221 53.52 45.70 -45.78
N GLY A 222 53.58 46.58 -46.78
CA GLY A 222 54.63 46.54 -47.80
C GLY A 222 55.90 47.16 -47.25
#